data_AF-A0A7S3SH54-F1
#
_entry.id   AF-A0A7S3SH54-F1
#
_cell.length_a   1.000
_cell.length_b   1.000
_cell.length_c   1.000
_cell.angle_alpha   90.00
_cell.angle_beta   90.00
_cell.angle_gamma   90.00
#
_symmetry.space_group_name_H-M   'P 1'
#
loop_
_entity.id
_entity.type
_entity.pdbx_description
1 polymer ?
#
loop_
_entity_poly.entity_id
_entity_poly.type
_entity_poly.pdbx_seq_one_letter_code
_entity_poly.pdbx_strand_id
1 'polypeptide(L)'
;QCLYLAGPGVLVNTFLTALFLYAYLPYNWSFLLCLTTGSILAATDPVAVVSLLKELGASPILTVQIQGESLLNDGTAIVLYTVAYDMLKGEVYDAKDIVLFMVKVALCAWFL
;
A
#
# COMPACT_ATOMS: atom_id res chain seq x y z
N GLN A 1 -9.66 -11.55 8.38
CA GLN A 1 -9.01 -11.98 7.12
C GLN A 1 -8.44 -10.78 6.36
N CYS A 2 -9.24 -9.74 6.13
CA CYS A 2 -8.82 -8.51 5.44
C CYS A 2 -7.57 -7.81 6.04
N LEU A 3 -7.44 -7.77 7.37
CA LEU A 3 -6.29 -7.14 8.03
C LEU A 3 -4.95 -7.87 7.80
N TYR A 4 -4.99 -9.20 7.60
CA TYR A 4 -3.79 -10.04 7.39
C TYR A 4 -3.27 -9.99 5.95
N LEU A 5 -4.13 -9.71 4.98
CA LEU A 5 -3.72 -9.50 3.59
C LEU A 5 -3.32 -8.04 3.36
N ALA A 6 -4.05 -7.08 3.94
CA ALA A 6 -3.83 -5.68 3.62
C ALA A 6 -2.58 -5.07 4.26
N GLY A 7 -2.21 -5.46 5.48
CA GLY A 7 -0.96 -5.01 6.09
C GLY A 7 0.25 -5.80 5.57
N PRO A 8 0.37 -7.09 5.95
CA PRO A 8 1.49 -7.94 5.56
C PRO A 8 1.65 -8.13 4.05
N GLY A 9 0.55 -8.27 3.32
CA GLY A 9 0.58 -8.51 1.88
C GLY A 9 1.07 -7.31 1.09
N VAL A 10 0.62 -6.09 1.43
CA VAL A 10 1.10 -4.85 0.78
C VAL A 10 2.55 -4.58 1.09
N LEU A 11 3.00 -4.84 2.33
CA LEU A 11 4.42 -4.78 2.70
C LEU A 11 5.24 -5.71 1.83
N VAL A 12 4.89 -7.00 1.80
CA VAL A 12 5.61 -8.00 1.00
C VAL A 12 5.60 -7.63 -0.48
N ASN A 13 4.46 -7.22 -1.04
CA ASN A 13 4.36 -6.77 -2.42
C ASN A 13 5.30 -5.60 -2.71
N THR A 14 5.25 -4.55 -1.88
CA THR A 14 6.11 -3.36 -2.00
C THR A 14 7.59 -3.73 -2.00
N PHE A 15 8.01 -4.58 -1.06
CA PHE A 15 9.40 -5.01 -0.95
C PHE A 15 9.84 -5.89 -2.13
N LEU A 16 8.99 -6.80 -2.59
CA LEU A 16 9.29 -7.65 -3.74
C LEU A 16 9.37 -6.83 -5.04
N THR A 17 8.45 -5.89 -5.26
CA THR A 17 8.51 -4.97 -6.38
C THR A 17 9.78 -4.11 -6.32
N ALA A 18 10.12 -3.55 -5.15
CA ALA A 18 11.33 -2.78 -4.97
C ALA A 18 12.61 -3.60 -5.24
N LEU A 19 12.65 -4.85 -4.76
CA LEU A 19 13.76 -5.76 -5.00
C LEU A 19 13.91 -6.09 -6.49
N PHE A 20 12.78 -6.36 -7.17
CA PHE A 20 12.78 -6.56 -8.62
C PHE A 20 13.31 -5.32 -9.35
N LEU A 21 12.84 -4.14 -8.97
CA LEU A 21 13.29 -2.87 -9.56
C LEU A 21 14.80 -2.67 -9.38
N TYR A 22 15.30 -2.94 -8.18
CA TYR A 22 16.71 -2.79 -7.84
C TYR A 22 17.61 -3.82 -8.54
N ALA A 23 17.17 -5.07 -8.64
CA ALA A 23 18.00 -6.17 -9.15
C ALA A 23 18.01 -6.27 -10.69
N TYR A 24 16.89 -5.94 -11.35
CA TYR A 24 16.71 -6.24 -12.77
C TYR A 24 16.68 -5.02 -13.68
N LEU A 25 16.39 -3.81 -13.17
CA LEU A 25 16.39 -2.62 -14.03
C LEU A 25 17.74 -1.90 -14.02
N PRO A 26 18.28 -1.55 -15.20
CA PRO A 26 19.60 -0.94 -15.35
C PRO A 26 19.58 0.58 -15.09
N TYR A 27 18.86 1.03 -14.07
CA TYR A 27 18.68 2.46 -13.78
C TYR A 27 19.60 2.98 -12.66
N ASN A 28 20.35 2.11 -11.98
CA ASN A 28 21.21 2.46 -10.84
C ASN A 28 20.48 3.26 -9.76
N TRP A 29 19.20 2.95 -9.54
CA TRP A 29 18.40 3.61 -8.50
C TRP A 29 18.82 3.15 -7.11
N SER A 30 18.76 4.07 -6.14
CA SER A 30 18.93 3.69 -4.75
C SER A 30 17.79 2.76 -4.32
N PHE A 31 18.05 1.89 -3.35
CA PHE A 31 17.02 0.99 -2.84
C PHE A 31 15.80 1.76 -2.28
N LEU A 32 16.01 2.94 -1.68
CA LEU A 32 14.93 3.81 -1.21
C LEU A 32 14.06 4.35 -2.35
N LEU A 33 14.65 4.69 -3.50
CA LEU A 33 13.89 5.10 -4.68
C LEU A 33 13.09 3.92 -5.25
N CYS A 34 13.68 2.71 -5.28
CA CYS A 34 12.95 1.50 -5.64
C CYS A 34 11.82 1.18 -4.66
N LEU A 35 12.02 1.40 -3.35
CA LEU A 35 11.01 1.20 -2.31
C LEU A 35 9.85 2.19 -2.44
N THR A 36 10.17 3.47 -2.67
CA THR A 36 9.20 4.53 -2.95
C THR A 36 8.38 4.20 -4.21
N THR A 37 9.05 3.68 -5.25
CA THR A 37 8.37 3.25 -6.48
C THR A 37 7.48 2.02 -6.23
N GLY A 38 7.99 1.03 -5.51
CA GLY A 38 7.25 -0.18 -5.15
C GLY A 38 6.00 0.13 -4.32
N SER A 39 6.06 1.10 -3.40
CA SER A 39 4.90 1.48 -2.59
C SER A 39 3.80 2.14 -3.42
N ILE A 40 4.15 2.93 -4.44
CA ILE A 40 3.16 3.51 -5.36
C ILE A 40 2.44 2.40 -6.14
N LEU A 41 3.18 1.38 -6.57
CA LEU A 41 2.64 0.25 -7.32
C LEU A 41 1.86 -0.75 -6.47
N ALA A 42 1.91 -0.65 -5.14
CA ALA A 42 1.26 -1.59 -4.25
C ALA A 42 -0.22 -1.28 -3.98
N ALA A 43 -0.68 -0.06 -4.29
CA ALA A 43 -2.11 0.29 -4.26
C ALA A 43 -2.88 -0.48 -5.34
N THR A 44 -4.06 -0.99 -4.99
CA THR A 44 -4.87 -1.86 -5.88
C THR A 44 -6.27 -1.29 -6.00
N ASP A 45 -6.67 -0.91 -7.21
CA ASP A 45 -8.02 -0.40 -7.49
C ASP A 45 -9.01 -1.57 -7.73
N PRO A 46 -10.08 -1.71 -6.92
CA PRO A 46 -11.02 -2.81 -7.00
C PRO A 46 -12.18 -2.47 -7.95
N VAL A 47 -12.28 -1.25 -8.48
CA VAL A 47 -13.48 -0.75 -9.19
C VAL A 47 -13.85 -1.67 -10.35
N ALA A 48 -12.87 -2.05 -11.18
CA ALA A 48 -13.10 -2.94 -12.33
C ALA A 48 -13.49 -4.36 -11.90
N VAL A 49 -12.89 -4.87 -10.82
CA VAL A 49 -13.20 -6.20 -10.29
C VAL A 49 -14.60 -6.23 -9.69
N VAL A 50 -14.97 -5.18 -8.96
CA VAL A 50 -16.27 -5.00 -8.33
C VAL A 50 -17.38 -4.88 -9.38
N SER A 51 -17.18 -4.13 -10.46
CA SER A 51 -18.18 -4.03 -11.53
C SER A 51 -18.43 -5.38 -12.20
N LEU A 52 -17.37 -6.12 -12.51
CA LEU A 52 -17.49 -7.46 -13.09
C LEU A 52 -18.18 -8.46 -12.16
N LEU A 53 -17.82 -8.46 -10.86
CA LEU A 53 -18.45 -9.35 -9.89
C LEU A 53 -19.94 -9.05 -9.72
N LYS A 54 -20.35 -7.78 -9.75
CA LYS A 54 -21.77 -7.41 -9.73
C LYS A 54 -22.51 -7.93 -10.97
N GLU A 55 -21.93 -7.83 -12.16
CA GLU A 55 -22.51 -8.37 -13.39
C GLU A 55 -22.69 -9.90 -13.32
N LEU A 56 -21.78 -10.60 -12.63
CA LEU A 56 -21.82 -12.05 -12.42
C LEU A 56 -22.74 -12.50 -11.27
N GLY A 57 -23.45 -11.57 -10.61
CA GLY A 57 -24.39 -11.89 -9.52
C GLY A 57 -23.75 -12.08 -8.15
N ALA A 58 -22.56 -11.53 -7.90
CA ALA A 58 -21.93 -11.55 -6.59
C ALA A 58 -22.79 -10.84 -5.53
N SER A 59 -22.72 -11.33 -4.29
CA SER A 59 -23.48 -10.74 -3.18
C SER A 59 -22.99 -9.32 -2.86
N PRO A 60 -23.89 -8.43 -2.39
CA PRO A 60 -23.50 -7.09 -1.92
C PRO A 60 -22.43 -7.13 -0.82
N ILE A 61 -22.47 -8.15 0.04
CA ILE A 61 -21.52 -8.35 1.13
C ILE A 61 -20.10 -8.59 0.58
N LEU A 62 -19.95 -9.43 -0.45
CA LEU A 62 -18.66 -9.70 -1.07
C LEU A 62 -18.07 -8.43 -1.71
N THR A 63 -18.92 -7.64 -2.36
CA THR A 63 -18.49 -6.35 -2.92
C THR A 63 -17.95 -5.41 -1.85
N VAL A 64 -18.67 -5.24 -0.74
CA VAL A 64 -18.26 -4.37 0.37
C VAL A 64 -16.94 -4.85 0.98
N GLN A 65 -16.75 -6.16 1.10
CA GLN A 65 -15.51 -6.73 1.64
C GLN A 65 -14.30 -6.45 0.74
N ILE A 66 -14.44 -6.59 -0.58
CA ILE A 66 -13.36 -6.30 -1.55
C ILE A 66 -13.02 -4.81 -1.54
N GLN A 67 -14.03 -3.93 -1.48
CA GLN A 67 -13.81 -2.49 -1.36
C GLN A 67 -13.06 -2.14 -0.06
N GLY A 68 -13.45 -2.77 1.06
CA GLY A 68 -12.78 -2.58 2.34
C GLY A 68 -11.31 -3.04 2.35
N GLU A 69 -10.99 -4.17 1.69
CA GLU A 69 -9.61 -4.63 1.55
C GLU A 69 -8.74 -3.67 0.74
N SER A 70 -9.25 -3.20 -0.40
CA SER A 70 -8.52 -2.25 -1.23
C SER A 70 -8.29 -0.90 -0.51
N LEU A 71 -9.28 -0.40 0.23
CA LEU A 71 -9.12 0.83 1.02
C LEU A 71 -8.00 0.69 2.07
N LEU A 72 -7.92 -0.46 2.74
CA LEU A 72 -6.82 -0.76 3.67
C LEU A 72 -5.48 -0.91 2.95
N ASN A 73 -5.46 -1.47 1.74
CA ASN A 73 -4.24 -1.55 0.93
C ASN A 73 -3.72 -0.17 0.58
N ASP A 74 -4.58 0.72 0.08
CA ASP A 74 -4.23 2.07 -0.34
C ASP A 74 -3.71 2.88 0.86
N GLY A 75 -4.37 2.75 2.02
CA GLY A 75 -3.90 3.34 3.27
C GLY A 75 -2.53 2.84 3.73
N THR A 76 -2.21 1.56 3.48
CA THR A 76 -0.89 1.00 3.83
C THR A 76 0.18 1.44 2.81
N ALA A 77 -0.17 1.47 1.53
CA ALA A 77 0.70 1.89 0.43
C ALA A 77 1.11 3.35 0.57
N ILE A 78 0.18 4.25 0.92
CA ILE A 78 0.49 5.68 1.10
C ILE A 78 1.45 5.89 2.29
N VAL A 79 1.30 5.13 3.38
CA VAL A 79 2.23 5.19 4.52
C VAL A 79 3.63 4.77 4.11
N LEU A 80 3.76 3.65 3.41
CA LEU A 80 5.05 3.16 2.92
C LEU A 80 5.71 4.14 1.97
N TYR A 81 4.92 4.75 1.09
CA TYR A 81 5.38 5.80 0.20
C TYR A 81 5.94 7.00 0.96
N THR A 82 5.19 7.55 1.92
CA THR A 82 5.64 8.72 2.68
C THR A 82 6.94 8.44 3.43
N VAL A 83 7.02 7.31 4.13
CA VAL A 83 8.23 6.92 4.89
C VAL A 83 9.42 6.74 3.94
N ALA A 84 9.26 5.99 2.85
CA ALA A 84 10.35 5.74 1.90
C ALA A 84 10.82 7.03 1.21
N TYR A 85 9.88 7.90 0.84
CA TYR A 85 10.16 9.16 0.16
C TYR A 85 10.86 10.18 1.07
N ASP A 86 10.45 10.28 2.33
CA ASP A 86 11.11 11.18 3.28
C ASP A 86 12.49 10.65 3.69
N MET A 87 12.65 9.33 3.85
CA MET A 87 13.97 8.71 4.01
C MET A 87 14.88 8.98 2.81
N LEU A 88 14.34 9.01 1.59
CA LEU A 88 15.08 9.38 0.38
C LEU A 88 15.57 10.84 0.42
N LYS A 89 14.85 11.74 1.11
CA LYS A 89 15.27 13.14 1.32
C LYS A 89 16.29 13.30 2.44
N GLY A 90 16.58 12.25 3.21
CA GLY A 90 17.53 12.26 4.32
C GLY A 90 16.89 12.35 5.71
N GLU A 91 15.56 12.26 5.82
CA GLU A 91 14.87 12.16 7.11
C GLU A 91 15.08 10.77 7.73
N VAL A 92 15.26 10.70 9.05
CA VAL A 92 15.41 9.43 9.77
C VAL A 92 14.11 9.14 10.52
N TYR A 93 13.45 8.05 10.16
CA TYR A 93 12.25 7.57 10.85
C TYR A 93 12.61 6.47 11.84
N ASP A 94 12.18 6.63 13.09
CA ASP A 94 12.17 5.53 14.06
C ASP A 94 10.90 4.69 13.89
N ALA A 95 10.90 3.44 14.37
CA ALA A 95 9.73 2.56 14.30
C ALA A 95 8.50 3.18 14.99
N LYS A 96 8.72 4.02 16.01
CA LYS A 96 7.67 4.77 16.71
C LYS A 96 7.00 5.81 15.81
N ASP A 97 7.78 6.49 14.97
CA ASP A 97 7.26 7.52 14.06
C ASP A 97 6.41 6.90 12.97
N ILE A 98 6.81 5.73 12.47
CA ILE A 98 6.04 4.96 11.49
C ILE A 98 4.71 4.51 12.09
N VAL A 99 4.72 3.97 13.32
CA VAL A 99 3.50 3.54 14.02
C VAL A 99 2.58 4.73 14.32
N LEU A 100 3.14 5.85 14.81
CA LEU A 100 2.38 7.07 15.06
C LEU A 100 1.77 7.62 13.77
N PHE A 101 2.51 7.57 12.66
CA PHE A 101 2.04 7.99 11.35
C PHE A 101 0.89 7.10 10.85
N MET A 102 0.99 5.77 10.98
CA MET A 102 -0.11 4.85 10.65
C MET A 102 -1.37 5.18 11.45
N VAL A 103 -1.23 5.40 12.76
CA VAL A 103 -2.36 5.77 13.63
C VAL A 103 -2.94 7.12 13.23
N LYS A 104 -2.09 8.12 12.94
CA LYS A 104 -2.53 9.45 12.51
C LYS A 104 -3.26 9.42 11.18
N VAL A 105 -2.78 8.67 10.19
CA VAL A 105 -3.43 8.51 8.88
C VAL A 105 -4.78 7.80 9.04
N ALA A 106 -4.83 6.72 9.84
CA ALA A 106 -6.08 6.01 10.13
C ALA A 106 -7.11 6.91 10.83
N LEU A 107 -6.67 7.74 11.78
CA LEU A 107 -7.54 8.71 12.48
C LEU A 107 -7.96 9.87 11.58
N CYS A 108 -7.06 10.45 10.78
CA CYS A 108 -7.41 11.51 9.82
C CYS A 108 -8.44 11.02 8.79
N ALA A 109 -8.32 9.78 8.32
CA ALA A 109 -9.30 9.17 7.42
C ALA A 109 -10.69 8.99 8.05
N TRP A 110 -10.79 8.97 9.38
CA TRP A 110 -12.08 8.91 10.09
C TRP A 110 -12.77 10.28 10.18
N PHE A 111 -12.02 11.37 10.06
CA PHE A 111 -12.53 12.74 10.18
C PHE A 111 -12.73 13.44 8.82
N LEU A 112 -12.43 12.75 7.72
CA LEU A 112 -12.67 13.18 6.33
C LEU A 112 -13.88 12.44 5.76
#